data_AF-A0A915UTL8-F1
#
_entry.id   AF-A0A915UTL8-F1
#
_cell.length_a   1.000
_cell.length_b   1.000
_cell.length_c   1.000
_cell.angle_alpha   90.00
_cell.angle_beta   90.00
_cell.angle_gamma   90.00
#
_symmetry.space_group_name_H-M   'P 1'
#
loop_
_entity.id
_entity.type
_entity.pdbx_description
1 polymer ?
#
loop_
_entity_poly.entity_id
_entity_poly.type
_entity_poly.pdbx_seq_one_letter_code
_entity_poly.pdbx_strand_id
1 'polypeptide(L)'
;MERIYRIAGCFVAVLIAGLASADSEKLRFPLLVNKPITPAWAPLWDWEQPTRFEFQHRVVEHFTGVSGVGVCCAEGVTHDGHALHLCFAPGTPEWYVDYVSRLIFGDFLPAYDAGRRWNSTSYGSTGSYGNPVRLRWSFVPDGTLLPGISGGASPSNLFASMNSKFGGNTTLWQNQFVNSFARWQQVAGLRYERVNDDGAMFPNSSGSATAPRGDVRIGARDLDDAGGVLAFNYFPNTGDMVLDSSENWSSSIGTYRFLRNTVMHEHGHGMGLGHVIPTNSTKLMEPYLNTNFDGPQDDDIRGAHRLYGDPYEPNNGVSQATLIDMTNTNLFTLDFASLDRTADVDWYSLEIPSSRRLTITVTPIGATYSVGPQSGTATTINTQAIQNLQLELRNSSGAVIASAASNGVGLSEQIANFVVPPAGGTFYARVFSGTGSTDDVQRYRLTVQTTALPTGDVDGNGCVDDADLLQVLFAFGSNSPATDLNGDGTVDDADLLRVLFNFGSGC
;
A
#
# COMPACT_ATOMS: atom_id res chain seq x y z
N MET A 1 1.38 -25.72 75.18
CA MET A 1 1.64 -27.04 75.80
C MET A 1 2.01 -28.02 74.70
N GLU A 2 2.95 -28.91 74.97
CA GLU A 2 3.54 -29.81 73.97
C GLU A 2 2.65 -31.04 73.70
N ARG A 3 2.89 -31.72 72.57
CA ARG A 3 3.17 -33.17 72.57
C ARG A 3 3.83 -33.62 71.26
N ILE A 4 4.89 -34.42 71.38
CA ILE A 4 5.63 -35.04 70.28
C ILE A 4 5.84 -36.52 70.60
N TYR A 5 5.48 -37.42 69.67
CA TYR A 5 5.99 -38.78 69.50
C TYR A 5 5.91 -39.08 67.98
N ARG A 6 6.95 -39.32 67.16
CA ARG A 6 8.21 -40.12 67.17
C ARG A 6 8.03 -41.63 66.93
N ILE A 7 9.01 -42.21 66.20
CA ILE A 7 9.21 -43.63 65.76
C ILE A 7 8.47 -43.91 64.41
N ALA A 8 9.06 -44.23 63.23
CA ALA A 8 10.26 -44.98 62.75
C ALA A 8 10.08 -46.52 62.70
N GLY A 9 10.40 -47.29 61.64
CA GLY A 9 10.89 -47.00 60.27
C GLY A 9 11.11 -48.31 59.45
N CYS A 10 11.82 -48.24 58.30
CA CYS A 10 12.45 -49.33 57.50
C CYS A 10 11.64 -50.25 56.52
N PHE A 11 11.78 -49.98 55.22
CA PHE A 11 12.33 -50.83 54.12
C PHE A 11 11.68 -52.15 53.59
N VAL A 12 11.40 -52.14 52.26
CA VAL A 12 11.75 -53.14 51.18
C VAL A 12 10.73 -54.19 50.61
N ALA A 13 10.82 -54.35 49.26
CA ALA A 13 10.33 -55.38 48.31
C ALA A 13 8.79 -55.53 48.06
N VAL A 14 8.16 -55.46 46.87
CA VAL A 14 8.47 -55.54 45.41
C VAL A 14 7.92 -56.81 44.69
N LEU A 15 6.99 -56.58 43.75
CA LEU A 15 6.64 -57.33 42.50
C LEU A 15 5.41 -58.28 42.41
N ILE A 16 4.81 -58.26 41.19
CA ILE A 16 3.89 -59.22 40.49
C ILE A 16 2.40 -59.28 40.91
N ALA A 17 1.51 -58.80 40.02
CA ALA A 17 0.45 -59.57 39.32
C ALA A 17 -0.50 -58.66 38.50
N GLY A 18 -0.94 -59.08 37.30
CA GLY A 18 -1.92 -58.31 36.49
C GLY A 18 -2.29 -58.97 35.15
N LEU A 19 -3.46 -59.61 35.09
CA LEU A 19 -4.02 -60.38 33.96
C LEU A 19 -5.52 -60.06 33.84
N ALA A 20 -6.16 -60.01 32.67
CA ALA A 20 -5.73 -60.15 31.26
C ALA A 20 -6.61 -59.16 30.41
N SER A 21 -6.82 -59.21 29.08
CA SER A 21 -6.61 -60.20 28.00
C SER A 21 -6.63 -59.48 26.62
N ALA A 22 -6.61 -60.22 25.50
CA ALA A 22 -6.74 -59.68 24.14
C ALA A 22 -7.51 -60.64 23.22
N ASP A 23 -8.22 -60.10 22.21
CA ASP A 23 -8.55 -60.69 20.88
C ASP A 23 -9.64 -59.83 20.18
N SER A 24 -9.76 -59.74 18.84
CA SER A 24 -8.92 -60.29 17.75
C SER A 24 -9.02 -59.47 16.44
N GLU A 25 -7.97 -59.57 15.63
CA GLU A 25 -7.80 -59.35 14.18
C GLU A 25 -8.67 -58.35 13.36
N LYS A 26 -7.97 -57.49 12.60
CA LYS A 26 -7.94 -57.54 11.12
C LYS A 26 -6.74 -56.82 10.50
N LEU A 27 -5.99 -57.52 9.65
CA LEU A 27 -4.87 -57.00 8.85
C LEU A 27 -5.35 -56.41 7.51
N ARG A 28 -4.77 -55.27 7.07
CA ARG A 28 -4.15 -55.02 5.73
C ARG A 28 -3.27 -53.74 5.77
N PHE A 29 -2.30 -53.67 4.84
CA PHE A 29 -1.33 -52.58 4.64
C PHE A 29 -1.81 -51.59 3.55
N PRO A 30 -1.08 -50.50 3.24
CA PRO A 30 -0.65 -49.42 4.14
C PRO A 30 -1.03 -48.03 3.59
N LEU A 31 -1.12 -47.02 4.46
CA LEU A 31 -1.02 -45.61 4.06
C LEU A 31 0.11 -44.94 4.85
N LEU A 32 1.13 -44.49 4.13
CA LEU A 32 2.20 -43.66 4.69
C LEU A 32 1.71 -42.21 4.85
N VAL A 33 2.46 -41.42 5.60
CA VAL A 33 2.16 -40.00 5.92
C VAL A 33 0.90 -39.83 6.78
N ASN A 34 0.90 -40.51 7.94
CA ASN A 34 0.21 -40.00 9.12
C ASN A 34 1.11 -40.19 10.35
N LYS A 35 2.09 -39.28 10.48
CA LYS A 35 2.80 -39.00 11.73
C LYS A 35 2.62 -37.51 12.04
N PRO A 36 2.33 -37.12 13.28
CA PRO A 36 2.56 -35.74 13.68
C PRO A 36 4.08 -35.46 13.57
N ILE A 37 4.46 -34.40 12.88
CA ILE A 37 5.86 -33.94 12.83
C ILE A 37 6.11 -33.07 14.07
N THR A 38 6.15 -33.72 15.25
CA THR A 38 6.73 -33.10 16.43
C THR A 38 8.24 -32.94 16.22
N PRO A 39 8.83 -31.75 16.41
CA PRO A 39 10.28 -31.59 16.32
C PRO A 39 10.98 -32.49 17.35
N ALA A 40 11.99 -33.24 16.90
CA ALA A 40 12.53 -34.39 17.63
C ALA A 40 13.43 -34.06 18.84
N TRP A 41 13.24 -32.91 19.49
CA TRP A 41 14.10 -32.41 20.57
C TRP A 41 13.38 -32.00 21.86
N ALA A 42 12.06 -32.19 21.97
CA ALA A 42 11.31 -32.00 23.23
C ALA A 42 10.23 -33.10 23.43
N PRO A 43 10.32 -33.94 24.48
CA PRO A 43 9.22 -34.79 24.92
C PRO A 43 8.31 -34.01 25.88
N LEU A 44 7.06 -33.77 25.48
CA LEU A 44 6.01 -33.31 26.39
C LEU A 44 5.46 -34.51 27.18
N TRP A 45 5.03 -34.27 28.43
CA TRP A 45 4.62 -35.28 29.41
C TRP A 45 3.11 -35.22 29.66
N ASP A 46 2.52 -36.31 30.16
CA ASP A 46 1.05 -36.45 30.35
C ASP A 46 0.39 -35.41 31.28
N TRP A 47 1.17 -34.61 32.03
CA TRP A 47 0.67 -33.50 32.85
C TRP A 47 0.48 -32.19 32.06
N GLU A 48 0.93 -32.12 30.80
CA GLU A 48 0.80 -30.97 29.90
C GLU A 48 -0.51 -31.03 29.07
N GLN A 49 -1.57 -31.55 29.68
CA GLN A 49 -2.95 -31.59 29.17
C GLN A 49 -3.90 -30.83 30.15
N PRO A 50 -3.88 -29.48 30.20
CA PRO A 50 -4.58 -28.71 31.24
C PRO A 50 -6.01 -28.34 30.81
N THR A 51 -6.98 -28.52 31.70
CA THR A 51 -8.41 -28.48 31.34
C THR A 51 -9.21 -27.25 31.82
N ARG A 52 -8.55 -26.13 32.18
CA ARG A 52 -9.13 -24.77 32.38
C ARG A 52 -8.07 -23.69 32.53
N PHE A 53 -8.10 -22.65 31.69
CA PHE A 53 -7.09 -21.57 31.67
C PHE A 53 -7.28 -20.48 32.75
N GLU A 54 -8.50 -20.25 33.25
CA GLU A 54 -8.83 -19.19 34.22
C GLU A 54 -8.03 -19.25 35.55
N PHE A 55 -7.50 -20.43 35.89
CA PHE A 55 -6.70 -20.61 37.10
C PHE A 55 -5.27 -20.08 36.94
N GLN A 56 -4.66 -20.24 35.75
CA GLN A 56 -3.25 -19.89 35.54
C GLN A 56 -3.02 -18.36 35.58
N HIS A 57 -3.92 -17.57 34.99
CA HIS A 57 -3.81 -16.11 35.00
C HIS A 57 -3.81 -15.53 36.44
N ARG A 58 -4.71 -15.99 37.31
CA ARG A 58 -4.78 -15.50 38.71
C ARG A 58 -3.63 -15.95 39.60
N VAL A 59 -2.95 -17.05 39.27
CA VAL A 59 -1.75 -17.48 40.01
C VAL A 59 -0.56 -16.57 39.67
N VAL A 60 -0.35 -16.22 38.40
CA VAL A 60 0.75 -15.34 37.98
C VAL A 60 0.56 -13.91 38.51
N GLU A 61 -0.67 -13.38 38.44
CA GLU A 61 -1.05 -12.08 39.02
C GLU A 61 -0.75 -12.02 40.53
N HIS A 62 -1.08 -13.09 41.28
CA HIS A 62 -0.87 -13.17 42.73
C HIS A 62 0.61 -13.24 43.15
N PHE A 63 1.48 -13.87 42.36
CA PHE A 63 2.90 -14.01 42.68
C PHE A 63 3.79 -12.88 42.13
N THR A 64 3.38 -12.20 41.06
CA THR A 64 4.17 -11.11 40.45
C THR A 64 3.70 -9.71 40.86
N GLY A 65 2.45 -9.55 41.31
CA GLY A 65 1.85 -8.25 41.62
C GLY A 65 1.52 -7.40 40.40
N VAL A 66 1.66 -7.95 39.18
CA VAL A 66 1.34 -7.27 37.92
C VAL A 66 -0.03 -7.75 37.43
N SER A 67 -0.95 -6.81 37.24
CA SER A 67 -2.21 -7.05 36.54
C SER A 67 -2.11 -6.49 35.12
N GLY A 68 -2.43 -7.29 34.10
CA GLY A 68 -2.55 -6.83 32.71
C GLY A 68 -1.25 -6.63 31.91
N VAL A 69 -0.33 -7.60 31.90
CA VAL A 69 0.82 -7.66 30.96
C VAL A 69 1.05 -9.12 30.53
N GLY A 70 1.35 -9.47 29.26
CA GLY A 70 1.53 -8.64 28.06
C GLY A 70 1.25 -9.44 26.78
N VAL A 71 1.24 -8.79 25.61
CA VAL A 71 0.46 -9.23 24.43
C VAL A 71 1.12 -8.97 23.06
N CYS A 72 0.62 -9.71 22.05
CA CYS A 72 0.63 -9.45 20.60
C CYS A 72 1.93 -9.60 19.77
N CYS A 73 2.07 -10.76 19.07
CA CYS A 73 3.06 -11.07 17.99
C CYS A 73 2.46 -12.03 16.91
N ALA A 74 2.83 -12.14 15.61
CA ALA A 74 3.56 -11.31 14.61
C ALA A 74 3.24 -11.77 13.15
N GLU A 75 4.18 -11.60 12.19
CA GLU A 75 4.02 -11.88 10.72
C GLU A 75 4.61 -13.20 10.17
N GLY A 76 3.82 -14.10 9.55
CA GLY A 76 4.25 -15.51 9.46
C GLY A 76 4.26 -16.23 8.13
N VAL A 77 4.81 -17.45 8.19
CA VAL A 77 4.89 -18.44 7.10
C VAL A 77 4.11 -19.70 7.50
N THR A 78 3.19 -20.16 6.65
CA THR A 78 2.44 -21.41 6.83
C THR A 78 3.34 -22.65 6.79
N HIS A 79 2.80 -23.81 7.23
CA HIS A 79 3.51 -25.09 7.18
C HIS A 79 4.01 -25.51 5.78
N ASP A 80 3.40 -24.97 4.70
CA ASP A 80 3.79 -25.22 3.30
C ASP A 80 4.82 -24.22 2.75
N GLY A 81 5.29 -23.26 3.57
CA GLY A 81 6.30 -22.28 3.16
C GLY A 81 5.76 -20.99 2.53
N HIS A 82 4.44 -20.78 2.52
CA HIS A 82 3.80 -19.58 2.00
C HIS A 82 3.45 -18.58 3.11
N ALA A 83 3.83 -17.32 2.95
CA ALA A 83 3.52 -16.26 3.93
C ALA A 83 2.14 -15.63 3.67
N LEU A 84 1.36 -15.38 4.72
CA LEU A 84 0.02 -14.75 4.68
C LEU A 84 -0.24 -13.90 5.94
N HIS A 85 -1.30 -13.08 5.90
CA HIS A 85 -1.86 -12.34 7.05
C HIS A 85 -3.39 -12.51 7.11
N LEU A 86 -4.02 -12.19 8.25
CA LEU A 86 -5.47 -12.34 8.48
C LEU A 86 -6.10 -11.07 9.07
N CYS A 87 -7.20 -10.58 8.50
CA CYS A 87 -8.00 -9.51 9.09
C CYS A 87 -8.98 -10.04 10.16
N PHE A 88 -9.01 -9.42 11.34
CA PHE A 88 -9.93 -9.81 12.42
C PHE A 88 -11.14 -8.87 12.55
N ALA A 89 -12.27 -9.43 13.02
CA ALA A 89 -13.49 -8.68 13.25
C ALA A 89 -13.35 -7.63 14.39
N PRO A 90 -14.07 -6.49 14.33
CA PRO A 90 -14.04 -5.49 15.40
C PRO A 90 -14.53 -6.10 16.73
N GLY A 91 -13.69 -6.04 17.77
CA GLY A 91 -14.01 -6.58 19.08
C GLY A 91 -13.73 -8.08 19.26
N THR A 92 -13.12 -8.76 18.28
CA THR A 92 -12.49 -10.07 18.50
C THR A 92 -11.53 -9.99 19.70
N PRO A 93 -11.56 -10.91 20.67
CA PRO A 93 -10.68 -10.82 21.84
C PRO A 93 -9.20 -10.91 21.49
N GLU A 94 -8.37 -10.11 22.14
CA GLU A 94 -6.92 -10.05 21.91
C GLU A 94 -6.22 -11.41 22.11
N TRP A 95 -6.70 -12.22 23.08
CA TRP A 95 -6.22 -13.59 23.29
C TRP A 95 -6.55 -14.53 22.13
N TYR A 96 -7.64 -14.29 21.39
CA TYR A 96 -8.03 -15.08 20.23
C TYR A 96 -7.18 -14.73 19.02
N VAL A 97 -6.92 -13.42 18.81
CA VAL A 97 -5.97 -12.94 17.79
C VAL A 97 -4.58 -13.52 18.02
N ASP A 98 -4.07 -13.46 19.26
CA ASP A 98 -2.78 -14.06 19.64
C ASP A 98 -2.76 -15.59 19.47
N TYR A 99 -3.85 -16.29 19.85
CA TYR A 99 -3.99 -17.73 19.66
C TYR A 99 -3.98 -18.16 18.18
N VAL A 100 -4.83 -17.55 17.33
CA VAL A 100 -4.92 -17.86 15.90
C VAL A 100 -3.60 -17.51 15.19
N SER A 101 -2.98 -16.38 15.53
CA SER A 101 -1.67 -16.00 14.99
C SER A 101 -0.60 -17.05 15.34
N ARG A 102 -0.50 -17.49 16.61
CA ARG A 102 0.47 -18.53 16.99
C ARG A 102 0.18 -19.88 16.34
N LEU A 103 -1.09 -20.24 16.14
CA LEU A 103 -1.51 -21.52 15.56
C LEU A 103 -1.06 -21.69 14.10
N ILE A 104 -1.12 -20.62 13.30
CA ILE A 104 -0.88 -20.67 11.85
C ILE A 104 0.61 -20.56 11.50
N PHE A 105 1.44 -19.98 12.39
CA PHE A 105 2.70 -19.35 11.98
C PHE A 105 3.95 -19.62 12.86
N GLY A 106 3.90 -19.36 14.18
CA GLY A 106 5.09 -19.33 15.06
C GLY A 106 6.00 -18.09 14.89
N ASP A 107 6.95 -17.88 15.82
CA ASP A 107 7.80 -16.67 16.01
C ASP A 107 8.24 -15.91 14.73
N PHE A 108 8.12 -14.56 14.73
CA PHE A 108 7.93 -13.83 13.47
C PHE A 108 8.42 -12.34 13.35
N LEU A 109 8.17 -11.71 12.18
CA LEU A 109 8.90 -10.57 11.54
C LEU A 109 8.13 -9.19 11.50
N PRO A 110 8.64 -8.09 10.84
CA PRO A 110 8.15 -6.72 11.09
C PRO A 110 7.63 -5.80 9.92
N ALA A 111 6.44 -5.21 10.14
CA ALA A 111 5.77 -4.05 9.50
C ALA A 111 5.65 -3.99 7.96
N TYR A 112 6.80 -3.86 7.31
CA TYR A 112 6.97 -3.34 5.96
C TYR A 112 8.21 -4.03 5.38
N ASP A 113 8.09 -5.34 5.18
CA ASP A 113 9.13 -6.12 4.53
C ASP A 113 9.17 -5.79 3.03
N ALA A 114 10.04 -4.85 2.67
CA ALA A 114 10.29 -4.45 1.28
C ALA A 114 10.56 -5.66 0.38
N GLY A 115 11.18 -6.73 0.91
CA GLY A 115 11.44 -7.97 0.16
C GLY A 115 10.20 -8.70 -0.36
N ARG A 116 8.98 -8.31 0.07
CA ARG A 116 7.71 -8.94 -0.31
C ARG A 116 6.91 -8.20 -1.38
N ARG A 117 7.49 -7.27 -2.16
CA ARG A 117 6.80 -6.78 -3.38
C ARG A 117 6.67 -7.89 -4.44
N TRP A 118 5.69 -7.76 -5.32
CA TRP A 118 5.66 -8.53 -6.58
C TRP A 118 6.96 -8.30 -7.35
N ASN A 119 7.67 -9.38 -7.66
CA ASN A 119 8.89 -9.36 -8.50
C ASN A 119 8.67 -9.99 -9.89
N SER A 120 7.64 -10.82 -10.05
CA SER A 120 7.16 -11.30 -11.35
C SER A 120 5.65 -11.51 -11.33
N THR A 121 5.00 -11.21 -12.45
CA THR A 121 3.55 -11.35 -12.67
C THR A 121 3.29 -12.10 -13.97
N SER A 122 2.01 -12.26 -14.34
CA SER A 122 1.53 -12.69 -15.65
C SER A 122 2.09 -11.86 -16.82
N TYR A 123 2.55 -10.62 -16.58
CA TYR A 123 3.22 -9.77 -17.57
C TYR A 123 4.76 -9.87 -17.56
N GLY A 124 5.33 -10.72 -16.71
CA GLY A 124 6.77 -10.88 -16.51
C GLY A 124 7.31 -10.10 -15.31
N SER A 125 8.62 -9.81 -15.34
CA SER A 125 9.33 -9.10 -14.25
C SER A 125 8.81 -7.69 -14.05
N THR A 126 8.74 -7.25 -12.80
CA THR A 126 8.18 -5.95 -12.39
C THR A 126 9.23 -4.86 -12.16
N GLY A 127 10.52 -5.19 -12.21
CA GLY A 127 11.62 -4.27 -11.92
C GLY A 127 11.83 -3.99 -10.41
N SER A 128 12.40 -2.83 -10.12
CA SER A 128 12.86 -2.41 -8.78
C SER A 128 11.78 -1.68 -7.98
N TYR A 129 12.04 -1.37 -6.70
CA TYR A 129 11.22 -0.45 -5.88
C TYR A 129 11.00 0.90 -6.60
N GLY A 130 9.84 1.52 -6.35
CA GLY A 130 9.32 2.61 -7.18
C GLY A 130 8.61 2.12 -8.45
N ASN A 131 9.12 1.09 -9.15
CA ASN A 131 8.51 0.68 -10.42
C ASN A 131 7.06 0.17 -10.24
N PRO A 132 6.10 0.69 -11.03
CA PRO A 132 4.70 0.29 -10.98
C PRO A 132 4.49 -1.14 -11.47
N VAL A 133 3.38 -1.76 -11.04
CA VAL A 133 3.03 -3.14 -11.38
C VAL A 133 1.63 -3.24 -11.99
N ARG A 134 1.51 -4.12 -13.00
CA ARG A 134 0.24 -4.57 -13.55
C ARG A 134 -0.04 -5.98 -13.05
N LEU A 135 -1.23 -6.18 -12.48
CA LEU A 135 -1.68 -7.46 -11.92
C LEU A 135 -2.98 -7.88 -12.59
N ARG A 136 -3.08 -9.15 -12.96
CA ARG A 136 -4.36 -9.79 -13.26
C ARG A 136 -5.00 -10.30 -11.98
N TRP A 137 -6.31 -10.26 -11.89
CA TRP A 137 -7.03 -10.83 -10.74
C TRP A 137 -8.30 -11.57 -11.16
N SER A 138 -8.67 -12.59 -10.40
CA SER A 138 -9.76 -13.50 -10.76
C SER A 138 -10.53 -14.00 -9.53
N PHE A 139 -11.77 -14.44 -9.75
CA PHE A 139 -12.56 -15.17 -8.77
C PHE A 139 -12.50 -16.66 -9.08
N VAL A 140 -12.00 -17.49 -8.16
CA VAL A 140 -11.91 -18.94 -8.39
C VAL A 140 -13.31 -19.57 -8.45
N PRO A 141 -13.54 -20.61 -9.28
CA PRO A 141 -14.84 -21.26 -9.34
C PRO A 141 -15.20 -21.92 -8.00
N ASP A 142 -16.49 -21.95 -7.69
CA ASP A 142 -17.01 -22.81 -6.61
C ASP A 142 -16.60 -24.26 -6.87
N GLY A 143 -16.20 -24.97 -5.83
CA GLY A 143 -15.55 -26.29 -5.94
C GLY A 143 -14.02 -26.26 -5.85
N THR A 144 -13.35 -25.14 -6.14
CA THR A 144 -11.88 -25.00 -6.01
C THR A 144 -11.46 -25.19 -4.56
N LEU A 145 -10.54 -26.11 -4.26
CA LEU A 145 -10.15 -26.40 -2.88
C LEU A 145 -9.30 -25.25 -2.28
N LEU A 146 -9.76 -24.68 -1.17
CA LEU A 146 -9.10 -23.58 -0.45
C LEU A 146 -8.61 -24.03 0.94
N PRO A 147 -7.40 -23.64 1.37
CA PRO A 147 -6.92 -23.83 2.75
C PRO A 147 -7.77 -23.04 3.75
N GLY A 148 -7.66 -23.36 5.04
CA GLY A 148 -8.32 -22.63 6.12
C GLY A 148 -7.47 -22.59 7.39
N ILE A 149 -7.88 -21.78 8.36
CA ILE A 149 -7.07 -21.39 9.53
C ILE A 149 -6.71 -22.56 10.46
N SER A 150 -7.53 -23.62 10.50
CA SER A 150 -7.30 -24.84 11.29
C SER A 150 -6.59 -25.95 10.50
N GLY A 151 -6.06 -25.65 9.32
CA GLY A 151 -5.51 -26.62 8.38
C GLY A 151 -6.56 -27.39 7.57
N GLY A 152 -6.11 -28.08 6.54
CA GLY A 152 -6.95 -28.82 5.59
C GLY A 152 -7.66 -27.91 4.56
N ALA A 153 -7.98 -28.50 3.41
CA ALA A 153 -8.64 -27.79 2.31
C ALA A 153 -10.16 -28.09 2.27
N SER A 154 -10.95 -27.13 1.79
CA SER A 154 -12.39 -27.28 1.58
C SER A 154 -12.84 -26.54 0.32
N PRO A 155 -13.90 -26.99 -0.38
CA PRO A 155 -14.31 -26.36 -1.64
C PRO A 155 -14.77 -24.92 -1.45
N SER A 156 -14.34 -24.04 -2.36
CA SER A 156 -14.82 -22.65 -2.47
C SER A 156 -16.33 -22.64 -2.67
N ASN A 157 -17.00 -21.70 -2.00
CA ASN A 157 -18.43 -21.42 -2.14
C ASN A 157 -18.69 -19.94 -2.47
N LEU A 158 -17.67 -19.20 -2.93
CA LEU A 158 -17.70 -17.75 -3.15
C LEU A 158 -18.91 -17.29 -3.97
N PHE A 159 -19.16 -17.89 -5.13
CA PHE A 159 -20.27 -17.49 -6.00
C PHE A 159 -21.61 -17.85 -5.37
N ALA A 160 -21.78 -19.05 -4.82
CA ALA A 160 -23.01 -19.47 -4.14
C ALA A 160 -23.32 -18.58 -2.91
N SER A 161 -22.33 -18.32 -2.06
CA SER A 161 -22.46 -17.54 -0.84
C SER A 161 -22.73 -16.07 -1.15
N MET A 162 -21.92 -15.43 -2.01
CA MET A 162 -22.15 -14.04 -2.40
C MET A 162 -23.45 -13.85 -3.19
N ASN A 163 -23.80 -14.75 -4.10
CA ASN A 163 -25.10 -14.66 -4.78
C ASN A 163 -26.27 -14.84 -3.81
N SER A 164 -26.16 -15.72 -2.80
CA SER A 164 -27.18 -15.86 -1.75
C SER A 164 -27.34 -14.55 -0.95
N LYS A 165 -26.24 -14.02 -0.39
CA LYS A 165 -26.22 -12.79 0.42
C LYS A 165 -26.69 -11.55 -0.36
N PHE A 166 -26.37 -11.45 -1.64
CA PHE A 166 -26.74 -10.32 -2.51
C PHE A 166 -28.01 -10.56 -3.36
N GLY A 167 -28.87 -11.52 -2.98
CA GLY A 167 -30.19 -11.71 -3.61
C GLY A 167 -30.14 -12.09 -5.11
N GLY A 168 -29.13 -12.84 -5.51
CA GLY A 168 -28.84 -13.24 -6.88
C GLY A 168 -28.07 -12.20 -7.72
N ASN A 169 -27.79 -11.01 -7.18
CA ASN A 169 -27.16 -9.93 -7.95
C ASN A 169 -25.62 -10.09 -8.01
N THR A 170 -25.16 -10.94 -8.91
CA THR A 170 -23.72 -11.23 -9.11
C THR A 170 -22.91 -9.98 -9.45
N THR A 171 -23.44 -9.09 -10.28
CA THR A 171 -22.76 -7.84 -10.68
C THR A 171 -22.56 -6.91 -9.49
N LEU A 172 -23.53 -6.81 -8.57
CA LEU A 172 -23.46 -5.90 -7.43
C LEU A 172 -22.33 -6.26 -6.45
N TRP A 173 -22.15 -7.54 -6.10
CA TRP A 173 -21.06 -7.93 -5.21
C TRP A 173 -19.70 -7.85 -5.90
N GLN A 174 -19.61 -8.29 -7.17
CA GLN A 174 -18.36 -8.21 -7.95
C GLN A 174 -17.88 -6.76 -8.14
N ASN A 175 -18.81 -5.80 -8.28
CA ASN A 175 -18.48 -4.39 -8.36
C ASN A 175 -17.85 -3.86 -7.05
N GLN A 176 -18.06 -4.48 -5.89
CA GLN A 176 -17.39 -4.05 -4.66
C GLN A 176 -15.90 -4.38 -4.69
N PHE A 177 -15.52 -5.56 -5.18
CA PHE A 177 -14.12 -5.91 -5.45
C PHE A 177 -13.50 -4.99 -6.51
N VAL A 178 -14.21 -4.73 -7.62
CA VAL A 178 -13.75 -3.78 -8.65
C VAL A 178 -13.50 -2.39 -8.04
N ASN A 179 -14.36 -1.91 -7.15
CA ASN A 179 -14.18 -0.64 -6.44
C ASN A 179 -12.96 -0.67 -5.51
N SER A 180 -12.70 -1.78 -4.81
CA SER A 180 -11.51 -1.95 -3.95
C SER A 180 -10.20 -1.94 -4.74
N PHE A 181 -10.13 -2.66 -5.87
CA PHE A 181 -8.96 -2.62 -6.76
C PHE A 181 -8.78 -1.25 -7.42
N ALA A 182 -9.87 -0.63 -7.87
CA ALA A 182 -9.84 0.72 -8.43
C ALA A 182 -9.37 1.77 -7.41
N ARG A 183 -9.75 1.64 -6.13
CA ARG A 183 -9.32 2.54 -5.06
C ARG A 183 -7.82 2.46 -4.80
N TRP A 184 -7.22 1.26 -4.88
CA TRP A 184 -5.76 1.10 -4.82
C TRP A 184 -5.06 1.66 -6.07
N GLN A 185 -5.58 1.41 -7.27
CA GLN A 185 -5.06 1.98 -8.53
C GLN A 185 -5.17 3.52 -8.61
N GLN A 186 -6.09 4.14 -7.86
CA GLN A 186 -6.20 5.61 -7.74
C GLN A 186 -5.09 6.25 -6.90
N VAL A 187 -4.42 5.51 -6.02
CA VAL A 187 -3.52 6.08 -5.00
C VAL A 187 -2.07 5.65 -5.13
N ALA A 188 -1.73 4.63 -5.91
CA ALA A 188 -0.34 4.18 -6.16
C ALA A 188 -0.16 3.65 -7.60
N GLY A 189 1.08 3.25 -7.95
CA GLY A 189 1.51 2.70 -9.24
C GLY A 189 1.01 1.28 -9.53
N LEU A 190 -0.28 1.06 -9.31
CA LEU A 190 -0.95 -0.23 -9.38
C LEU A 190 -1.92 -0.22 -10.57
N ARG A 191 -1.95 -1.29 -11.38
CA ARG A 191 -2.86 -1.42 -12.53
C ARG A 191 -3.53 -2.80 -12.54
N TYR A 192 -4.85 -2.85 -12.57
CA TYR A 192 -5.59 -4.12 -12.43
C TYR A 192 -6.35 -4.51 -13.70
N GLU A 193 -6.23 -5.78 -14.09
CA GLU A 193 -7.06 -6.42 -15.11
C GLU A 193 -7.83 -7.59 -14.50
N ARG A 194 -9.16 -7.48 -14.46
CA ARG A 194 -10.00 -8.61 -14.04
C ARG A 194 -10.10 -9.63 -15.17
N VAL A 195 -9.86 -10.89 -14.85
CA VAL A 195 -10.03 -12.03 -15.76
C VAL A 195 -10.90 -13.13 -15.13
N ASN A 196 -11.29 -14.12 -15.95
CA ASN A 196 -11.85 -15.36 -15.45
C ASN A 196 -10.76 -16.21 -14.77
N ASP A 197 -11.17 -17.23 -14.03
CA ASP A 197 -10.28 -18.22 -13.42
C ASP A 197 -10.51 -19.61 -14.03
N ASP A 198 -9.48 -20.46 -14.01
CA ASP A 198 -9.46 -21.80 -14.60
C ASP A 198 -9.65 -22.93 -13.57
N GLY A 199 -9.74 -22.60 -12.27
CA GLY A 199 -9.84 -23.57 -11.20
C GLY A 199 -8.53 -24.32 -10.91
N ALA A 200 -7.38 -23.79 -11.33
CA ALA A 200 -6.07 -24.33 -10.98
C ALA A 200 -5.88 -24.42 -9.45
N MET A 201 -4.94 -25.28 -9.01
CA MET A 201 -4.62 -25.53 -7.61
C MET A 201 -4.45 -24.21 -6.81
N PHE A 202 -5.00 -24.16 -5.62
CA PHE A 202 -4.98 -22.97 -4.77
C PHE A 202 -4.38 -23.35 -3.40
N PRO A 203 -3.50 -22.51 -2.82
CA PRO A 203 -2.98 -21.25 -3.36
C PRO A 203 -1.89 -21.47 -4.42
N ASN A 204 -1.24 -20.39 -4.87
CA ASN A 204 0.08 -20.36 -5.51
C ASN A 204 0.17 -20.96 -6.94
N SER A 205 -0.94 -21.20 -7.64
CA SER A 205 -0.89 -21.40 -9.10
C SER A 205 -0.61 -20.07 -9.81
N SER A 206 0.66 -19.79 -10.11
CA SER A 206 1.15 -18.55 -10.72
C SER A 206 0.25 -18.01 -11.85
N GLY A 207 0.00 -16.70 -11.86
CA GLY A 207 -0.82 -16.05 -12.89
C GLY A 207 -0.30 -16.26 -14.31
N SER A 208 -1.18 -16.07 -15.29
CA SER A 208 -0.88 -16.43 -16.70
C SER A 208 -1.39 -15.37 -17.66
N ALA A 209 -0.56 -14.94 -18.61
CA ALA A 209 -1.01 -14.09 -19.71
C ALA A 209 -2.04 -14.78 -20.63
N THR A 210 -1.93 -16.11 -20.80
CA THR A 210 -2.61 -16.87 -21.86
C THR A 210 -3.77 -17.74 -21.38
N ALA A 211 -3.70 -18.29 -20.16
CA ALA A 211 -4.83 -18.95 -19.52
C ALA A 211 -5.74 -17.90 -18.84
N PRO A 212 -7.04 -18.17 -18.62
CA PRO A 212 -7.87 -17.36 -17.75
C PRO A 212 -7.50 -17.66 -16.30
N ARG A 213 -6.46 -16.99 -15.78
CA ARG A 213 -6.05 -17.03 -14.37
C ARG A 213 -5.46 -15.67 -13.96
N GLY A 214 -5.78 -15.22 -12.75
CA GLY A 214 -5.20 -14.04 -12.14
C GLY A 214 -3.82 -14.30 -11.53
N ASP A 215 -3.06 -13.23 -11.28
CA ASP A 215 -1.94 -13.21 -10.35
C ASP A 215 -2.44 -13.21 -8.91
N VAL A 216 -3.54 -12.48 -8.64
CA VAL A 216 -4.30 -12.51 -7.38
C VAL A 216 -5.61 -13.26 -7.61
N ARG A 217 -5.80 -14.42 -6.98
CA ARG A 217 -7.02 -15.23 -7.11
C ARG A 217 -7.81 -15.20 -5.81
N ILE A 218 -9.12 -14.99 -5.91
CA ILE A 218 -10.00 -14.76 -4.76
C ILE A 218 -10.99 -15.91 -4.64
N GLY A 219 -11.05 -16.53 -3.46
CA GLY A 219 -12.05 -17.53 -3.07
C GLY A 219 -12.73 -17.18 -1.74
N ALA A 220 -13.70 -18.00 -1.34
CA ALA A 220 -14.28 -17.94 -0.01
C ALA A 220 -14.74 -19.32 0.44
N ARG A 221 -14.66 -19.57 1.74
CA ARG A 221 -15.14 -20.77 2.45
C ARG A 221 -15.36 -20.42 3.92
N ASP A 222 -15.99 -21.29 4.67
CA ASP A 222 -16.10 -21.16 6.13
C ASP A 222 -14.70 -21.34 6.79
N LEU A 223 -14.33 -20.43 7.70
CA LEU A 223 -13.08 -20.40 8.46
C LEU A 223 -13.35 -20.57 9.97
N ASP A 224 -14.20 -19.72 10.57
CA ASP A 224 -14.57 -19.76 12.00
C ASP A 224 -15.99 -19.24 12.34
N ASP A 225 -16.99 -19.61 11.53
CA ASP A 225 -18.38 -19.10 11.60
C ASP A 225 -18.46 -17.57 11.31
N ALA A 226 -19.05 -16.75 12.19
CA ALA A 226 -19.25 -15.32 11.93
C ALA A 226 -18.79 -14.46 13.12
N GLY A 227 -17.98 -13.45 12.84
CA GLY A 227 -17.02 -12.89 13.80
C GLY A 227 -15.79 -13.80 13.94
N GLY A 228 -14.66 -13.25 14.42
CA GLY A 228 -13.39 -13.97 14.42
C GLY A 228 -12.48 -13.51 13.28
N VAL A 229 -12.15 -14.42 12.35
CA VAL A 229 -11.34 -14.16 11.16
C VAL A 229 -12.23 -13.77 9.99
N LEU A 230 -12.09 -12.56 9.47
CA LEU A 230 -12.89 -12.09 8.34
C LEU A 230 -12.41 -12.68 7.00
N ALA A 231 -11.09 -12.80 6.86
CA ALA A 231 -10.41 -13.25 5.66
C ALA A 231 -8.92 -13.52 5.96
N PHE A 232 -8.20 -13.99 4.94
CA PHE A 232 -6.74 -13.93 4.88
C PHE A 232 -6.24 -13.80 3.44
N ASN A 233 -5.01 -13.30 3.28
CA ASN A 233 -4.36 -13.13 1.99
C ASN A 233 -2.87 -13.50 2.04
N TYR A 234 -2.41 -14.23 1.04
CA TYR A 234 -0.98 -14.53 0.87
C TYR A 234 -0.21 -13.32 0.35
N PHE A 235 1.04 -13.18 0.77
CA PHE A 235 1.96 -12.18 0.24
C PHE A 235 2.36 -12.48 -1.23
N PRO A 236 2.90 -11.50 -1.98
CA PRO A 236 3.51 -11.73 -3.28
C PRO A 236 4.68 -12.75 -3.22
N ASN A 237 4.96 -13.52 -4.28
CA ASN A 237 4.25 -13.62 -5.56
C ASN A 237 3.05 -14.60 -5.52
N THR A 238 2.47 -14.88 -4.35
CA THR A 238 1.27 -15.73 -4.25
C THR A 238 0.00 -14.90 -4.39
N GLY A 239 -0.18 -13.86 -3.56
CA GLY A 239 -1.26 -12.87 -3.70
C GLY A 239 -2.70 -13.36 -3.48
N ASP A 240 -2.92 -14.66 -3.42
CA ASP A 240 -4.24 -15.29 -3.31
C ASP A 240 -4.99 -14.93 -2.01
N MET A 241 -6.32 -14.78 -2.10
CA MET A 241 -7.22 -14.33 -1.02
C MET A 241 -8.29 -15.38 -0.70
N VAL A 242 -8.57 -15.59 0.59
CA VAL A 242 -9.72 -16.38 1.08
C VAL A 242 -10.52 -15.52 2.05
N LEU A 243 -11.79 -15.23 1.72
CA LEU A 243 -12.73 -14.61 2.65
C LEU A 243 -13.49 -15.68 3.45
N ASP A 244 -13.90 -15.38 4.69
CA ASP A 244 -14.89 -16.24 5.35
C ASP A 244 -16.24 -16.11 4.62
N SER A 245 -16.80 -17.24 4.17
CA SER A 245 -18.09 -17.28 3.50
C SER A 245 -19.30 -17.06 4.39
N SER A 246 -19.16 -17.17 5.71
CA SER A 246 -20.21 -17.04 6.71
C SER A 246 -20.50 -15.57 7.05
N GLU A 247 -19.52 -14.69 6.88
CA GLU A 247 -19.58 -13.24 7.16
C GLU A 247 -20.64 -12.41 6.39
N ASN A 248 -21.05 -11.27 6.95
CA ASN A 248 -22.12 -10.42 6.40
C ASN A 248 -21.65 -9.43 5.31
N TRP A 249 -21.07 -9.97 4.22
CA TRP A 249 -20.62 -9.18 3.07
C TRP A 249 -21.69 -8.31 2.41
N SER A 250 -22.97 -8.70 2.55
CA SER A 250 -24.15 -7.97 2.07
C SER A 250 -24.47 -6.68 2.83
N SER A 251 -23.77 -6.36 3.93
CA SER A 251 -24.01 -5.15 4.72
C SER A 251 -23.79 -3.89 3.89
N SER A 252 -24.89 -3.23 3.47
CA SER A 252 -24.86 -2.07 2.55
C SER A 252 -24.38 -0.77 3.18
N ILE A 253 -24.08 -0.76 4.49
CA ILE A 253 -23.62 0.41 5.25
C ILE A 253 -22.32 0.96 4.62
N GLY A 254 -22.26 2.30 4.47
CA GLY A 254 -21.12 2.97 3.84
C GLY A 254 -20.88 2.57 2.38
N THR A 255 -21.92 2.15 1.66
CA THR A 255 -21.82 1.55 0.32
C THR A 255 -20.95 0.28 0.35
N TYR A 256 -21.43 -0.73 1.07
CA TYR A 256 -20.74 -2.03 1.26
C TYR A 256 -19.33 -1.91 1.86
N ARG A 257 -19.14 -0.95 2.77
CA ARG A 257 -17.80 -0.60 3.31
C ARG A 257 -17.14 -1.76 4.06
N PHE A 258 -17.91 -2.60 4.74
CA PHE A 258 -17.40 -3.80 5.42
C PHE A 258 -16.63 -4.69 4.43
N LEU A 259 -17.31 -5.18 3.39
CA LEU A 259 -16.69 -5.95 2.30
C LEU A 259 -15.55 -5.18 1.61
N ARG A 260 -15.77 -3.90 1.26
CA ARG A 260 -14.75 -3.12 0.52
C ARG A 260 -13.48 -2.89 1.33
N ASN A 261 -13.58 -2.55 2.61
CA ASN A 261 -12.39 -2.34 3.46
C ASN A 261 -11.68 -3.66 3.76
N THR A 262 -12.37 -4.78 4.03
CA THR A 262 -11.68 -6.08 4.16
C THR A 262 -10.94 -6.44 2.88
N VAL A 263 -11.58 -6.35 1.71
CA VAL A 263 -10.92 -6.64 0.43
C VAL A 263 -9.74 -5.71 0.15
N MET A 264 -9.80 -4.43 0.56
CA MET A 264 -8.66 -3.51 0.41
C MET A 264 -7.53 -3.81 1.40
N HIS A 265 -7.83 -4.20 2.64
CA HIS A 265 -6.86 -4.60 3.66
C HIS A 265 -6.15 -5.90 3.25
N GLU A 266 -6.91 -6.94 2.94
CA GLU A 266 -6.38 -8.24 2.50
C GLU A 266 -5.52 -8.12 1.24
N HIS A 267 -5.99 -7.35 0.25
CA HIS A 267 -5.18 -7.07 -0.93
C HIS A 267 -3.95 -6.18 -0.63
N GLY A 268 -3.93 -5.45 0.49
CA GLY A 268 -2.71 -4.80 1.01
C GLY A 268 -1.62 -5.82 1.33
N HIS A 269 -1.96 -6.92 2.01
CA HIS A 269 -1.08 -8.08 2.18
C HIS A 269 -0.74 -8.74 0.83
N GLY A 270 -1.74 -8.87 -0.06
CA GLY A 270 -1.59 -9.28 -1.46
C GLY A 270 -0.68 -8.39 -2.32
N MET A 271 -0.16 -7.29 -1.76
CA MET A 271 0.82 -6.39 -2.35
C MET A 271 2.11 -6.24 -1.55
N GLY A 272 2.25 -6.83 -0.36
CA GLY A 272 3.48 -6.75 0.45
C GLY A 272 3.39 -5.86 1.70
N LEU A 273 2.23 -5.27 2.02
CA LEU A 273 2.06 -4.51 3.27
C LEU A 273 1.85 -5.47 4.45
N GLY A 274 2.58 -5.29 5.56
CA GLY A 274 2.33 -6.01 6.80
C GLY A 274 1.22 -5.35 7.63
N HIS A 275 1.00 -5.85 8.85
CA HIS A 275 0.12 -5.18 9.81
C HIS A 275 0.86 -4.07 10.57
N VAL A 276 0.15 -2.99 10.90
CA VAL A 276 0.67 -1.87 11.68
C VAL A 276 -0.07 -1.65 12.99
N ILE A 277 0.62 -1.03 13.96
CA ILE A 277 0.10 -0.64 15.28
C ILE A 277 0.51 0.82 15.60
N PRO A 278 -0.06 1.49 16.63
CA PRO A 278 -1.12 1.04 17.54
C PRO A 278 -2.43 0.74 16.79
N THR A 279 -3.18 -0.26 17.25
CA THR A 279 -4.59 -0.43 16.88
C THR A 279 -5.39 0.73 17.50
N ASN A 280 -5.54 1.83 16.76
CA ASN A 280 -6.20 3.05 17.21
C ASN A 280 -7.17 3.65 16.17
N SER A 281 -7.56 2.85 15.17
CA SER A 281 -8.52 3.19 14.12
C SER A 281 -8.07 4.32 13.18
N THR A 282 -6.78 4.34 12.80
CA THR A 282 -6.17 5.34 11.89
C THR A 282 -5.50 4.80 10.62
N LYS A 283 -5.25 3.48 10.49
CA LYS A 283 -4.73 2.85 9.25
C LYS A 283 -5.64 1.71 8.78
N LEU A 284 -5.67 1.46 7.48
CA LEU A 284 -6.36 0.30 6.90
C LEU A 284 -5.68 -1.01 7.32
N MET A 285 -4.34 -1.03 7.38
CA MET A 285 -3.54 -2.21 7.73
C MET A 285 -3.42 -2.47 9.26
N GLU A 286 -4.32 -1.93 10.09
CA GLU A 286 -4.44 -2.36 11.48
C GLU A 286 -5.07 -3.78 11.56
N PRO A 287 -4.63 -4.68 12.48
CA PRO A 287 -5.10 -6.08 12.52
C PRO A 287 -6.60 -6.31 12.68
N TYR A 288 -7.36 -5.28 13.08
CA TYR A 288 -8.79 -5.32 13.28
C TYR A 288 -9.46 -4.39 12.26
N LEU A 289 -10.46 -4.89 11.53
CA LEU A 289 -11.13 -4.11 10.49
C LEU A 289 -11.68 -2.79 11.05
N ASN A 290 -11.37 -1.69 10.37
CA ASN A 290 -11.97 -0.38 10.64
C ASN A 290 -12.89 0.04 9.50
N THR A 291 -14.12 0.46 9.83
CA THR A 291 -15.13 0.96 8.87
C THR A 291 -15.49 2.45 9.08
N ASN A 292 -14.72 3.19 9.89
CA ASN A 292 -14.94 4.63 10.08
C ASN A 292 -14.49 5.44 8.85
N PHE A 293 -13.37 5.06 8.23
CA PHE A 293 -12.89 5.59 6.95
C PHE A 293 -13.17 4.63 5.78
N ASP A 294 -12.83 5.04 4.56
CA ASP A 294 -13.10 4.30 3.32
C ASP A 294 -11.79 4.02 2.56
N GLY A 295 -11.30 2.78 2.64
CA GLY A 295 -10.04 2.36 2.02
C GLY A 295 -8.74 2.93 2.62
N PRO A 296 -7.64 2.95 1.85
CA PRO A 296 -6.28 3.29 2.32
C PRO A 296 -6.16 4.71 2.91
N GLN A 297 -5.43 4.82 4.02
CA GLN A 297 -5.06 6.04 4.74
C GLN A 297 -3.60 6.42 4.46
N ASP A 298 -3.07 7.43 5.17
CA ASP A 298 -1.77 8.06 4.83
C ASP A 298 -0.59 7.07 4.76
N ASP A 299 -0.52 6.20 5.77
CA ASP A 299 0.51 5.17 5.95
C ASP A 299 0.38 4.02 4.95
N ASP A 300 -0.85 3.54 4.72
CA ASP A 300 -1.13 2.43 3.80
C ASP A 300 -0.79 2.82 2.35
N ILE A 301 -1.10 4.06 1.97
CA ILE A 301 -0.72 4.64 0.66
C ILE A 301 0.80 4.77 0.57
N ARG A 302 1.45 5.22 1.65
CA ARG A 302 2.91 5.42 1.69
C ARG A 302 3.68 4.10 1.59
N GLY A 303 3.18 3.03 2.21
CA GLY A 303 3.70 1.68 2.01
C GLY A 303 3.54 1.23 0.55
N ALA A 304 2.37 1.45 -0.07
CA ALA A 304 2.15 1.13 -1.48
C ALA A 304 3.07 1.93 -2.42
N HIS A 305 3.35 3.20 -2.13
CA HIS A 305 4.34 4.02 -2.85
C HIS A 305 5.75 3.48 -2.73
N ARG A 306 6.19 3.08 -1.52
CA ARG A 306 7.54 2.50 -1.35
C ARG A 306 7.72 1.22 -2.15
N LEU A 307 6.66 0.43 -2.29
CA LEU A 307 6.69 -0.81 -3.04
C LEU A 307 6.52 -0.60 -4.55
N TYR A 308 5.65 0.30 -5.03
CA TYR A 308 5.22 0.38 -6.45
C TYR A 308 5.11 1.79 -7.05
N GLY A 309 5.63 2.82 -6.37
CA GLY A 309 5.56 4.20 -6.83
C GLY A 309 4.15 4.79 -6.77
N ASP A 310 4.02 6.01 -7.29
CA ASP A 310 2.78 6.79 -7.25
C ASP A 310 1.87 6.53 -8.48
N PRO A 311 0.66 7.13 -8.56
CA PRO A 311 -0.24 6.95 -9.71
C PRO A 311 0.31 7.39 -11.07
N TYR A 312 1.38 8.18 -11.12
CA TYR A 312 1.95 8.82 -12.31
C TYR A 312 3.20 8.12 -12.83
N GLU A 313 3.82 7.25 -12.02
CA GLU A 313 4.97 6.44 -12.43
C GLU A 313 4.64 5.49 -13.62
N PRO A 314 5.61 5.21 -14.51
CA PRO A 314 7.00 5.69 -14.44
C PRO A 314 7.14 7.11 -15.03
N ASN A 315 7.65 8.05 -14.24
CA ASN A 315 7.87 9.45 -14.59
C ASN A 315 9.36 9.87 -14.47
N ASN A 316 10.22 8.91 -14.11
CA ASN A 316 11.64 9.02 -13.71
C ASN A 316 12.63 9.65 -14.73
N GLY A 317 12.16 10.28 -15.81
CA GLY A 317 12.99 10.93 -16.83
C GLY A 317 12.20 11.70 -17.87
N VAL A 318 12.85 12.60 -18.61
CA VAL A 318 12.23 13.50 -19.62
C VAL A 318 11.33 12.75 -20.62
N SER A 319 11.77 11.59 -21.13
CA SER A 319 11.00 10.77 -22.10
C SER A 319 9.82 10.01 -21.49
N GLN A 320 9.61 10.13 -20.18
CA GLN A 320 8.54 9.51 -19.41
C GLN A 320 7.74 10.55 -18.60
N ALA A 321 8.06 11.84 -18.77
CA ALA A 321 7.54 12.90 -17.91
C ALA A 321 6.00 13.03 -17.98
N THR A 322 5.37 13.14 -16.82
CA THR A 322 3.91 13.23 -16.70
C THR A 322 3.40 14.54 -17.29
N LEU A 323 2.47 14.45 -18.25
CA LEU A 323 1.94 15.62 -18.95
C LEU A 323 1.02 16.46 -18.05
N ILE A 324 1.28 17.77 -18.03
CA ILE A 324 0.45 18.82 -17.44
C ILE A 324 0.11 19.81 -18.55
N ASP A 325 -1.12 19.70 -19.05
CA ASP A 325 -1.65 20.57 -20.10
C ASP A 325 -2.30 21.84 -19.48
N MET A 326 -1.66 22.99 -19.68
CA MET A 326 -2.17 24.30 -19.24
C MET A 326 -2.83 25.09 -20.39
N THR A 327 -3.00 24.51 -21.58
CA THR A 327 -3.62 25.21 -22.73
C THR A 327 -5.09 25.57 -22.47
N ASN A 328 -5.78 24.77 -21.67
CA ASN A 328 -7.21 24.92 -21.36
C ASN A 328 -7.49 25.18 -19.86
N THR A 329 -6.47 25.39 -19.03
CA THR A 329 -6.63 25.74 -17.60
C THR A 329 -5.56 26.70 -17.08
N ASN A 330 -5.93 27.54 -16.12
CA ASN A 330 -5.01 28.41 -15.38
C ASN A 330 -4.52 27.77 -14.07
N LEU A 331 -5.07 26.61 -13.68
CA LEU A 331 -4.73 25.88 -12.46
C LEU A 331 -4.78 24.37 -12.73
N PHE A 332 -3.73 23.66 -12.35
CA PHE A 332 -3.65 22.21 -12.35
C PHE A 332 -3.03 21.72 -11.04
N THR A 333 -3.48 20.56 -10.56
CA THR A 333 -3.03 20.00 -9.28
C THR A 333 -2.94 18.48 -9.40
N LEU A 334 -1.76 17.94 -9.04
CA LEU A 334 -1.55 16.51 -8.87
C LEU A 334 -1.46 16.19 -7.39
N ASP A 335 -2.40 15.37 -6.93
CA ASP A 335 -2.42 14.77 -5.60
C ASP A 335 -1.83 13.35 -5.64
N PHE A 336 -1.40 12.85 -4.47
CA PHE A 336 -0.77 11.53 -4.30
C PHE A 336 0.60 11.36 -4.97
N ALA A 337 1.23 12.41 -5.51
CA ALA A 337 2.59 12.33 -6.03
C ALA A 337 3.61 11.96 -4.93
N SER A 338 4.69 11.24 -5.26
CA SER A 338 5.72 10.89 -4.27
C SER A 338 7.08 10.52 -4.83
N LEU A 339 8.15 10.95 -4.15
CA LEU A 339 9.46 10.34 -4.28
C LEU A 339 9.54 9.10 -3.37
N ASP A 340 9.77 7.90 -3.91
CA ASP A 340 9.84 6.64 -3.14
C ASP A 340 11.08 6.57 -2.22
N ARG A 341 12.16 7.27 -2.62
CA ARG A 341 13.51 7.24 -2.03
C ARG A 341 14.30 8.51 -2.37
N THR A 342 15.50 8.66 -1.83
CA THR A 342 16.40 9.80 -2.12
C THR A 342 17.04 9.75 -3.51
N ALA A 343 17.00 8.59 -4.15
CA ALA A 343 17.48 8.37 -5.52
C ALA A 343 16.34 8.42 -6.58
N ASP A 344 15.18 8.94 -6.21
CA ASP A 344 14.01 9.07 -7.09
C ASP A 344 13.90 10.49 -7.67
N VAL A 345 13.29 10.64 -8.85
CA VAL A 345 13.26 11.92 -9.59
C VAL A 345 12.02 12.07 -10.47
N ASP A 346 10.97 12.74 -9.98
CA ASP A 346 9.78 12.99 -10.79
C ASP A 346 10.04 14.03 -11.89
N TRP A 347 9.63 13.73 -13.12
CA TRP A 347 9.57 14.69 -14.21
C TRP A 347 8.13 14.94 -14.67
N TYR A 348 7.82 16.21 -14.93
CA TYR A 348 6.53 16.67 -15.45
C TYR A 348 6.76 17.51 -16.69
N SER A 349 6.09 17.18 -17.80
CA SER A 349 6.10 17.97 -19.03
C SER A 349 4.96 18.98 -18.98
N LEU A 350 5.30 20.27 -19.08
CA LEU A 350 4.35 21.38 -18.94
C LEU A 350 4.09 21.99 -20.33
N GLU A 351 2.88 21.85 -20.84
CA GLU A 351 2.46 22.53 -22.07
C GLU A 351 1.83 23.89 -21.70
N ILE A 352 2.61 24.97 -21.86
CA ILE A 352 2.25 26.32 -21.43
C ILE A 352 1.83 27.17 -22.63
N PRO A 353 0.62 27.77 -22.66
CA PRO A 353 0.22 28.69 -23.72
C PRO A 353 1.04 30.00 -23.68
N SER A 354 1.01 30.77 -24.78
CA SER A 354 1.69 32.06 -24.92
C SER A 354 1.27 33.12 -23.87
N SER A 355 2.17 34.08 -23.63
CA SER A 355 1.99 35.24 -22.73
C SER A 355 1.53 34.85 -21.32
N ARG A 356 2.41 34.22 -20.53
CA ARG A 356 2.10 33.72 -19.18
C ARG A 356 3.17 34.04 -18.15
N ARG A 357 2.72 34.35 -16.92
CA ARG A 357 3.50 34.03 -15.70
C ARG A 357 3.15 32.64 -15.23
N LEU A 358 4.14 31.90 -14.75
CA LEU A 358 4.06 30.54 -14.26
C LEU A 358 4.46 30.49 -12.78
N THR A 359 3.61 29.89 -11.96
CA THR A 359 3.91 29.55 -10.56
C THR A 359 3.79 28.04 -10.39
N ILE A 360 4.86 27.40 -9.91
CA ILE A 360 4.91 25.96 -9.61
C ILE A 360 5.20 25.82 -8.12
N THR A 361 4.35 25.06 -7.42
CA THR A 361 4.48 24.81 -5.98
C THR A 361 4.49 23.32 -5.71
N VAL A 362 5.49 22.86 -4.97
CA VAL A 362 5.65 21.48 -4.48
C VAL A 362 5.42 21.52 -2.97
N THR A 363 4.28 21.00 -2.50
CA THR A 363 3.92 21.00 -1.07
C THR A 363 4.00 19.59 -0.51
N PRO A 364 4.86 19.31 0.51
CA PRO A 364 4.91 17.98 1.12
C PRO A 364 3.59 17.65 1.83
N ILE A 365 3.16 16.40 1.65
CA ILE A 365 1.93 15.83 2.18
C ILE A 365 2.28 14.70 3.14
N GLY A 366 1.66 14.72 4.32
CA GLY A 366 1.78 13.71 5.35
C GLY A 366 1.24 14.22 6.68
N ALA A 367 1.45 13.47 7.75
CA ALA A 367 1.01 13.80 9.10
C ALA A 367 1.98 13.26 10.16
N THR A 368 1.85 13.76 11.39
CA THR A 368 2.50 13.16 12.57
C THR A 368 1.59 12.10 13.17
N TYR A 369 2.05 10.84 13.19
CA TYR A 369 1.31 9.72 13.77
C TYR A 369 2.26 8.65 14.34
N SER A 370 1.74 7.80 15.22
CA SER A 370 2.46 6.61 15.67
C SER A 370 2.24 5.44 14.70
N VAL A 371 3.32 4.75 14.36
CA VAL A 371 3.35 3.55 13.52
C VAL A 371 4.44 2.61 14.02
N GLY A 372 4.20 1.31 13.90
CA GLY A 372 5.23 0.30 14.03
C GLY A 372 4.71 -1.04 13.49
N PRO A 373 5.57 -2.06 13.44
CA PRO A 373 5.12 -3.43 13.21
C PRO A 373 4.02 -3.78 14.20
N GLN A 374 2.97 -4.48 13.79
CA GLN A 374 2.37 -5.44 14.72
C GLN A 374 3.53 -6.22 15.37
N SER A 375 3.52 -6.41 16.69
CA SER A 375 4.62 -6.94 17.53
C SER A 375 5.81 -6.04 17.83
N GLY A 376 5.94 -4.92 17.13
CA GLY A 376 7.06 -4.00 17.31
C GLY A 376 6.80 -2.97 18.41
N THR A 377 7.77 -2.08 18.57
CA THR A 377 7.54 -0.81 19.26
C THR A 377 6.95 0.18 18.24
N ALA A 378 5.75 0.70 18.50
CA ALA A 378 5.25 1.85 17.75
C ALA A 378 6.11 3.08 18.04
N THR A 379 6.59 3.75 16.99
CA THR A 379 7.32 5.02 17.07
C THR A 379 6.50 6.14 16.42
N THR A 380 6.73 7.39 16.81
CA THR A 380 6.05 8.53 16.19
C THR A 380 6.87 9.05 15.02
N ILE A 381 6.32 8.96 13.82
CA ILE A 381 6.86 9.52 12.57
C ILE A 381 6.14 10.83 12.22
N ASN A 382 6.78 11.67 11.40
CA ASN A 382 6.13 12.77 10.71
C ASN A 382 6.34 12.60 9.19
N THR A 383 5.35 12.06 8.48
CA THR A 383 5.45 11.79 7.04
C THR A 383 5.44 13.04 6.16
N GLN A 384 5.11 14.21 6.73
CA GLN A 384 5.29 15.47 6.03
C GLN A 384 6.78 15.85 5.91
N ALA A 385 7.66 15.33 6.78
CA ALA A 385 9.04 15.78 6.94
C ALA A 385 10.06 14.63 6.82
N ILE A 386 10.05 13.93 5.68
CA ILE A 386 10.94 12.79 5.39
C ILE A 386 12.08 13.20 4.45
N GLN A 387 11.75 13.88 3.35
CA GLN A 387 12.72 14.32 2.35
C GLN A 387 12.68 15.85 2.16
N ASN A 388 13.84 16.42 1.86
CA ASN A 388 13.98 17.82 1.48
C ASN A 388 13.61 17.93 0.00
N LEU A 389 12.37 18.27 -0.31
CA LEU A 389 11.91 18.40 -1.69
C LEU A 389 12.65 19.57 -2.36
N GLN A 390 13.04 19.40 -3.62
CA GLN A 390 13.71 20.39 -4.45
C GLN A 390 12.98 20.47 -5.79
N LEU A 391 12.91 21.67 -6.37
CA LEU A 391 12.18 21.93 -7.61
C LEU A 391 13.08 22.65 -8.62
N GLU A 392 13.14 22.15 -9.85
CA GLU A 392 13.72 22.84 -11.00
C GLU A 392 12.66 23.05 -12.08
N LEU A 393 12.69 24.22 -12.73
CA LEU A 393 12.06 24.46 -14.03
C LEU A 393 13.16 24.44 -15.10
N ARG A 394 12.95 23.64 -16.14
CA ARG A 394 13.83 23.46 -17.29
C ARG A 394 13.11 23.82 -18.59
N ASN A 395 13.86 24.34 -19.56
CA ASN A 395 13.36 24.58 -20.91
C ASN A 395 13.33 23.29 -21.76
N SER A 396 12.86 23.39 -23.01
CA SER A 396 12.78 22.27 -23.96
C SER A 396 14.13 21.62 -24.32
N SER A 397 15.26 22.33 -24.18
CA SER A 397 16.61 21.75 -24.32
C SER A 397 17.17 21.14 -23.03
N GLY A 398 16.39 21.13 -21.94
CA GLY A 398 16.73 20.53 -20.66
C GLY A 398 17.61 21.40 -19.76
N ALA A 399 17.93 22.64 -20.14
CA ALA A 399 18.67 23.57 -19.29
C ALA A 399 17.78 24.13 -18.17
N VAL A 400 18.33 24.27 -16.96
CA VAL A 400 17.61 24.89 -15.82
C VAL A 400 17.47 26.38 -16.06
N ILE A 401 16.23 26.88 -15.97
CA ILE A 401 15.88 28.30 -16.14
C ILE A 401 15.36 28.94 -14.85
N ALA A 402 14.87 28.14 -13.90
CA ALA A 402 14.62 28.55 -12.51
C ALA A 402 14.71 27.33 -11.56
N SER A 403 14.91 27.58 -10.28
CA SER A 403 14.91 26.54 -9.24
C SER A 403 14.42 27.08 -7.90
N ALA A 404 13.83 26.21 -7.09
CA ALA A 404 13.47 26.45 -5.70
C ALA A 404 14.04 25.31 -4.83
N ALA A 405 14.93 25.69 -3.92
CA ALA A 405 15.83 24.80 -3.18
C ALA A 405 16.29 25.42 -1.83
N SER A 406 15.56 26.43 -1.36
CA SER A 406 15.96 27.27 -0.22
C SER A 406 15.34 26.86 1.11
N ASN A 407 14.29 26.03 1.07
CA ASN A 407 13.57 25.58 2.25
C ASN A 407 14.14 24.25 2.77
N GLY A 408 13.69 23.87 3.96
CA GLY A 408 14.10 22.62 4.62
C GLY A 408 13.05 21.51 4.49
N VAL A 409 13.44 20.32 4.93
CA VAL A 409 12.58 19.13 5.06
C VAL A 409 11.22 19.51 5.69
N GLY A 410 10.12 19.14 5.02
CA GLY A 410 8.75 19.39 5.49
C GLY A 410 8.17 20.77 5.17
N LEU A 411 8.90 21.63 4.45
CA LEU A 411 8.37 22.87 3.89
C LEU A 411 8.09 22.72 2.38
N SER A 412 7.30 23.63 1.82
CA SER A 412 7.02 23.64 0.37
C SER A 412 8.13 24.35 -0.40
N GLU A 413 8.46 23.88 -1.60
CA GLU A 413 9.27 24.64 -2.57
C GLU A 413 8.37 25.31 -3.60
N GLN A 414 8.76 26.51 -4.05
CA GLN A 414 7.96 27.29 -5.00
C GLN A 414 8.84 28.12 -5.95
N ILE A 415 8.63 27.90 -7.26
CA ILE A 415 9.05 28.85 -8.30
C ILE A 415 7.83 29.75 -8.54
N ALA A 416 7.91 31.02 -8.13
CA ALA A 416 6.78 31.96 -8.16
C ALA A 416 6.93 33.00 -9.27
N ASN A 417 5.83 33.27 -9.99
CA ASN A 417 5.69 34.35 -10.97
C ASN A 417 6.77 34.38 -12.06
N PHE A 418 7.30 33.21 -12.46
CA PHE A 418 8.30 33.10 -13.52
C PHE A 418 7.68 33.56 -14.85
N VAL A 419 8.27 34.56 -15.50
CA VAL A 419 7.83 35.04 -16.81
C VAL A 419 8.25 34.02 -17.85
N VAL A 420 7.28 33.39 -18.50
CA VAL A 420 7.51 32.38 -19.53
C VAL A 420 7.84 33.11 -20.84
N PRO A 421 8.84 32.64 -21.63
CA PRO A 421 9.04 33.03 -23.02
C PRO A 421 7.71 33.34 -23.74
N PRO A 422 7.49 34.53 -24.33
CA PRO A 422 6.12 34.96 -24.65
C PRO A 422 5.40 34.07 -25.69
N ALA A 423 6.15 33.33 -26.52
CA ALA A 423 5.60 32.30 -27.42
C ALA A 423 4.96 31.08 -26.70
N GLY A 424 5.34 30.79 -25.44
CA GLY A 424 4.91 29.62 -24.68
C GLY A 424 5.69 28.34 -25.04
N GLY A 425 5.01 27.19 -25.03
CA GLY A 425 5.53 25.88 -25.44
C GLY A 425 5.82 24.91 -24.29
N THR A 426 6.59 23.86 -24.60
CA THR A 426 6.94 22.78 -23.68
C THR A 426 8.07 23.16 -22.71
N PHE A 427 7.81 23.04 -21.42
CA PHE A 427 8.79 23.13 -20.34
C PHE A 427 8.80 21.83 -19.52
N TYR A 428 9.78 21.67 -18.63
CA TYR A 428 9.84 20.52 -17.72
C TYR A 428 10.02 20.99 -16.28
N ALA A 429 9.15 20.53 -15.37
CA ALA A 429 9.43 20.58 -13.95
C ALA A 429 10.11 19.26 -13.52
N ARG A 430 11.16 19.35 -12.69
CA ARG A 430 11.72 18.19 -12.00
C ARG A 430 11.60 18.36 -10.49
N VAL A 431 11.04 17.35 -9.82
CA VAL A 431 11.02 17.25 -8.36
C VAL A 431 12.01 16.16 -7.93
N PHE A 432 12.80 16.42 -6.90
CA PHE A 432 13.87 15.51 -6.46
C PHE A 432 14.31 15.82 -5.02
N SER A 433 15.17 14.98 -4.47
CA SER A 433 15.60 15.03 -3.07
C SER A 433 16.89 15.85 -2.87
N GLY A 434 16.86 16.77 -1.91
CA GLY A 434 17.99 17.59 -1.49
C GLY A 434 18.72 17.05 -0.24
N THR A 435 19.78 17.75 0.15
CA THR A 435 20.55 17.46 1.37
C THR A 435 19.65 17.49 2.62
N GLY A 436 19.85 16.52 3.52
CA GLY A 436 19.05 16.37 4.75
C GLY A 436 17.86 15.42 4.63
N SER A 437 17.61 14.84 3.45
CA SER A 437 16.58 13.82 3.23
C SER A 437 16.90 12.47 3.88
N THR A 438 15.86 11.74 4.30
CA THR A 438 15.91 10.33 4.73
C THR A 438 15.49 9.41 3.57
N ASP A 439 16.09 8.21 3.43
CA ASP A 439 15.74 7.28 2.33
C ASP A 439 14.43 6.52 2.56
N ASP A 440 13.34 7.25 2.48
CA ASP A 440 11.99 6.73 2.60
C ASP A 440 10.98 7.70 1.94
N VAL A 441 9.75 7.27 1.72
CA VAL A 441 8.79 7.97 0.85
C VAL A 441 8.49 9.39 1.33
N GLN A 442 8.60 10.37 0.44
CA GLN A 442 8.03 11.70 0.63
C GLN A 442 6.90 11.94 -0.37
N ARG A 443 5.67 11.86 0.14
CA ARG A 443 4.48 12.27 -0.61
C ARG A 443 4.39 13.79 -0.69
N TYR A 444 3.83 14.30 -1.78
CA TYR A 444 3.62 15.72 -2.00
C TYR A 444 2.42 15.98 -2.93
N ARG A 445 2.11 17.27 -3.09
CA ARG A 445 1.18 17.80 -4.08
C ARG A 445 1.96 18.74 -5.00
N LEU A 446 1.87 18.52 -6.31
CA LEU A 446 2.32 19.49 -7.30
C LEU A 446 1.14 20.39 -7.66
N THR A 447 1.34 21.70 -7.64
CA THR A 447 0.37 22.69 -8.11
C THR A 447 1.03 23.58 -9.16
N VAL A 448 0.45 23.63 -10.36
CA VAL A 448 0.89 24.47 -11.47
C VAL A 448 -0.18 25.52 -11.72
N GLN A 449 0.21 26.79 -11.75
CA GLN A 449 -0.67 27.93 -11.95
C GLN A 449 -0.11 28.82 -13.05
N THR A 450 -0.97 29.32 -13.94
CA THR A 450 -0.59 30.32 -14.93
C THR A 450 -1.52 31.53 -14.90
N THR A 451 -0.92 32.72 -14.93
CA THR A 451 -1.64 33.99 -15.10
C THR A 451 -1.45 34.46 -16.53
N ALA A 452 -2.54 34.83 -17.21
CA ALA A 452 -2.50 35.44 -18.53
C ALA A 452 -1.89 36.84 -18.46
N LEU A 453 -0.97 37.14 -19.37
CA LEU A 453 -0.41 38.47 -19.61
C LEU A 453 -0.97 39.05 -20.91
N PRO A 454 -0.91 40.38 -21.10
CA PRO A 454 -1.06 40.96 -22.43
C PRO A 454 -0.11 40.32 -23.45
N THR A 455 -0.54 40.22 -24.71
CA THR A 455 0.41 39.92 -25.79
C THR A 455 1.28 41.15 -26.00
N GLY A 456 2.61 41.02 -25.92
CA GLY A 456 3.53 42.17 -25.94
C GLY A 456 4.13 42.53 -24.58
N ASP A 457 3.62 41.98 -23.47
CA ASP A 457 4.22 42.05 -22.14
C ASP A 457 5.43 41.08 -22.12
N VAL A 458 6.63 41.65 -22.13
CA VAL A 458 7.93 40.98 -22.32
C VAL A 458 8.71 40.94 -21.02
N ASP A 459 8.72 42.04 -20.27
CA ASP A 459 9.31 42.08 -18.93
C ASP A 459 8.45 41.33 -17.90
N GLY A 460 7.18 41.09 -18.24
CA GLY A 460 6.21 40.38 -17.43
C GLY A 460 5.62 41.23 -16.31
N ASN A 461 5.56 42.56 -16.42
CA ASN A 461 5.01 43.44 -15.38
C ASN A 461 3.48 43.51 -15.38
N GLY A 462 2.82 43.30 -16.53
CA GLY A 462 1.35 43.28 -16.70
C GLY A 462 0.77 44.42 -17.53
N CYS A 463 1.60 45.40 -17.94
CA CYS A 463 1.32 46.38 -18.98
C CYS A 463 2.04 45.97 -20.29
N VAL A 464 1.89 46.77 -21.35
CA VAL A 464 2.75 46.75 -22.56
C VAL A 464 3.21 48.17 -22.82
N ASP A 465 4.46 48.50 -22.53
CA ASP A 465 4.96 49.88 -22.56
C ASP A 465 6.34 50.06 -23.22
N ASP A 466 6.99 51.20 -23.01
CA ASP A 466 8.28 51.50 -23.61
C ASP A 466 9.43 50.63 -23.06
N ALA A 467 9.27 49.97 -21.91
CA ALA A 467 10.22 48.98 -21.43
C ALA A 467 10.23 47.71 -22.30
N ASP A 468 9.05 47.16 -22.65
CA ASP A 468 8.92 45.99 -23.52
C ASP A 468 9.44 46.28 -24.92
N LEU A 469 9.05 47.45 -25.46
CA LEU A 469 9.49 47.94 -26.76
C LEU A 469 11.02 48.08 -26.81
N LEU A 470 11.65 48.62 -25.77
CA LEU A 470 13.11 48.72 -25.69
C LEU A 470 13.79 47.36 -25.56
N GLN A 471 13.20 46.38 -24.86
CA GLN A 471 13.77 45.03 -24.79
C GLN A 471 13.78 44.32 -26.15
N VAL A 472 12.68 44.36 -26.90
CA VAL A 472 12.63 43.79 -28.26
C VAL A 472 13.60 44.53 -29.20
N LEU A 473 13.67 45.87 -29.13
CA LEU A 473 14.61 46.66 -29.94
C LEU A 473 16.09 46.43 -29.61
N PHE A 474 16.44 46.16 -28.35
CA PHE A 474 17.81 45.80 -27.95
C PHE A 474 18.17 44.34 -28.28
N ALA A 475 17.17 43.46 -28.37
CA ALA A 475 17.34 42.06 -28.76
C ALA A 475 17.19 41.80 -30.27
N PHE A 476 16.90 42.83 -31.08
CA PHE A 476 16.59 42.71 -32.51
C PHE A 476 17.73 42.03 -33.30
N GLY A 477 17.39 40.99 -34.07
CA GLY A 477 18.33 40.14 -34.79
C GLY A 477 19.05 39.08 -33.93
N SER A 478 18.66 38.90 -32.66
CA SER A 478 19.10 37.79 -31.81
C SER A 478 18.13 36.60 -31.88
N ASN A 479 18.49 35.50 -31.20
CA ASN A 479 17.67 34.30 -31.01
C ASN A 479 17.19 34.16 -29.54
N SER A 480 16.93 35.28 -28.86
CA SER A 480 16.56 35.34 -27.44
C SER A 480 15.08 34.94 -27.22
N PRO A 481 14.77 33.79 -26.57
CA PRO A 481 13.38 33.35 -26.41
C PRO A 481 12.54 34.22 -25.45
N ALA A 482 13.17 35.10 -24.68
CA ALA A 482 12.45 36.07 -23.84
C ALA A 482 11.83 37.21 -24.67
N THR A 483 12.40 37.50 -25.85
CA THR A 483 12.05 38.64 -26.72
C THR A 483 11.61 38.21 -28.12
N ASP A 484 11.69 36.90 -28.42
CA ASP A 484 10.95 36.27 -29.52
C ASP A 484 9.51 36.04 -29.00
N LEU A 485 8.58 36.86 -29.49
CA LEU A 485 7.18 36.81 -29.11
C LEU A 485 6.38 35.84 -30.00
N ASN A 486 6.99 35.32 -31.07
CA ASN A 486 6.32 34.59 -32.14
C ASN A 486 6.64 33.08 -32.15
N GLY A 487 7.85 32.71 -31.75
CA GLY A 487 8.34 31.34 -31.60
C GLY A 487 9.15 30.80 -32.78
N ASP A 488 9.51 31.61 -33.78
CA ASP A 488 10.31 31.16 -34.94
C ASP A 488 11.82 31.05 -34.67
N GLY A 489 12.31 31.65 -33.58
CA GLY A 489 13.72 31.62 -33.17
C GLY A 489 14.54 32.86 -33.56
N THR A 490 13.93 33.89 -34.15
CA THR A 490 14.57 35.18 -34.48
C THR A 490 13.74 36.35 -33.97
N VAL A 491 14.36 37.28 -33.23
CA VAL A 491 13.70 38.52 -32.80
C VAL A 491 13.69 39.51 -33.97
N ASP A 492 12.55 39.72 -34.62
CA ASP A 492 12.46 40.56 -35.84
C ASP A 492 11.28 41.56 -35.86
N ASP A 493 10.92 42.09 -37.03
CA ASP A 493 9.82 43.05 -37.16
C ASP A 493 8.44 42.45 -36.88
N ALA A 494 8.25 41.13 -36.94
CA ALA A 494 7.03 40.47 -36.48
C ALA A 494 6.84 40.59 -34.96
N ASP A 495 7.92 40.48 -34.18
CA ASP A 495 7.89 40.63 -32.71
C ASP A 495 7.72 42.09 -32.30
N LEU A 496 8.44 42.99 -32.98
CA LEU A 496 8.27 44.43 -32.80
C LEU A 496 6.82 44.86 -33.09
N LEU A 497 6.18 44.30 -34.11
CA LEU A 497 4.77 44.53 -34.41
C LEU A 497 3.84 43.91 -33.35
N ARG A 498 4.18 42.77 -32.73
CA ARG A 498 3.40 42.20 -31.61
C ARG A 498 3.38 43.14 -30.40
N VAL A 499 4.49 43.79 -30.04
CA VAL A 499 4.50 44.83 -29.01
C VAL A 499 3.70 46.05 -29.47
N LEU A 500 4.00 46.60 -30.65
CA LEU A 500 3.39 47.84 -31.13
C LEU A 500 1.87 47.77 -31.36
N PHE A 501 1.31 46.62 -31.75
CA PHE A 501 -0.14 46.44 -31.89
C PHE A 501 -0.88 46.32 -30.55
N ASN A 502 -0.17 46.04 -29.46
CA ASN A 502 -0.74 45.89 -28.11
C ASN A 502 -0.21 46.97 -27.14
N PHE A 503 0.50 47.98 -27.65
CA PHE A 503 1.12 49.03 -26.83
C PHE A 503 0.06 49.85 -26.08
N GLY A 504 0.24 50.00 -24.77
CA GLY A 504 -0.78 50.57 -23.88
C GLY A 504 -1.96 49.64 -23.61
N SER A 505 -1.80 48.32 -23.77
CA SER A 505 -2.74 47.31 -23.27
C SER A 505 -2.18 46.60 -22.03
N GLY A 506 -3.08 46.21 -21.12
CA GLY A 506 -2.67 45.95 -19.75
C GLY A 506 -2.41 47.27 -19.01
N CYS A 507 -2.89 47.32 -17.76
CA CYS A 507 -2.97 48.53 -16.92
C CYS A 507 -4.00 49.60 -17.39
#